data_AF-A0A2V7X569-F1
#
_entry.id   AF-A0A2V7X569-F1
#
_cell.length_a   1.000
_cell.length_b   1.000
_cell.length_c   1.000
_cell.angle_alpha   90.00
_cell.angle_beta   90.00
_cell.angle_gamma   90.00
#
_symmetry.space_group_name_H-M   'P 1'
#
loop_
_entity.id
_entity.type
_entity.pdbx_description
1 polymer ?
#
loop_
_entity_poly.entity_id
_entity_poly.type
_entity_poly.pdbx_seq_one_letter_code
_entity_poly.pdbx_strand_id
1 'polypeptide(L)'
;MTVGYNRIFNHILSFGTGSCLAAKIGIPGADLGSKCDPITGYPASLNQSKKDCISCGMTSFLMSNYFSIGDRGYAPYQGGTNVYSISDTLDLIRGKHNIRFGGTFRANQMNVRNNAFQDGFVVENAGLTGDDAADVLLGGTGIFAAHDQTFLGGTTGRRWKLFRPFVQDDWRVTNRRSTWV
;
A
#
# COMPACT_ATOMS: atom_id res chain seq x y z
N MET A 1 9.71 -25.80 -18.93
CA MET A 1 9.88 -24.39 -18.51
C MET A 1 8.55 -23.65 -18.52
N THR A 2 8.21 -22.99 -17.41
CA THR A 2 7.00 -22.15 -17.24
C THR A 2 7.43 -20.76 -16.77
N VAL A 3 6.87 -19.72 -17.39
CA VAL A 3 7.05 -18.32 -16.98
C VAL A 3 5.69 -17.75 -16.61
N GLY A 4 5.64 -16.95 -15.55
CA GLY A 4 4.39 -16.41 -15.02
C GLY A 4 4.55 -15.02 -14.42
N TYR A 5 3.44 -14.29 -14.43
CA TYR A 5 3.30 -12.98 -13.81
C TYR A 5 1.94 -12.92 -13.10
N ASN A 6 1.95 -12.50 -11.84
CA ASN A 6 0.74 -12.22 -11.07
C ASN A 6 0.82 -10.82 -10.48
N ARG A 7 -0.29 -10.08 -10.56
CA ARG A 7 -0.43 -8.73 -10.03
C ARG A 7 -1.73 -8.64 -9.24
N ILE A 8 -1.62 -8.20 -8.00
CA ILE A 8 -2.77 -7.83 -7.17
C ILE A 8 -2.49 -6.45 -6.59
N PHE A 9 -3.34 -5.48 -6.90
CA PHE A 9 -3.29 -4.15 -6.33
C PHE A 9 -4.69 -3.71 -5.94
N ASN A 10 -4.79 -3.17 -4.73
CA ASN A 10 -5.96 -2.47 -4.24
C ASN A 10 -5.62 -0.98 -4.13
N HIS A 11 -6.51 -0.13 -4.62
CA HIS A 11 -6.43 1.32 -4.48
C HIS A 11 -7.71 1.82 -3.83
N ILE A 12 -7.57 2.59 -2.76
CA ILE A 12 -8.70 3.25 -2.10
C ILE A 12 -8.49 4.74 -2.27
N LEU A 13 -9.39 5.36 -3.03
CA LEU A 13 -9.42 6.80 -3.29
C LEU A 13 -10.67 7.38 -2.65
N SER A 14 -10.68 8.69 -2.47
CA SER A 14 -11.87 9.42 -2.03
C SER A 14 -12.37 10.33 -3.14
N PHE A 15 -13.53 10.94 -2.91
CA PHE A 15 -14.03 11.99 -3.78
C PHE A 15 -13.04 13.16 -3.82
N GLY A 16 -12.79 13.70 -5.01
CA GLY A 16 -11.84 14.81 -5.18
C GLY A 16 -10.35 14.44 -5.09
N THR A 17 -9.99 13.15 -4.99
CA THR A 17 -8.57 12.76 -4.92
C THR A 17 -7.76 13.27 -6.12
N GLY A 18 -6.64 13.95 -5.84
CA GLY A 18 -5.71 14.49 -6.84
C GLY A 18 -6.06 15.88 -7.36
N SER A 19 -7.16 16.47 -6.88
CA SER A 19 -7.76 17.64 -7.52
C SER A 19 -7.53 18.96 -6.78
N CYS A 20 -7.46 18.92 -5.43
CA CYS A 20 -7.46 20.09 -4.54
C CYS A 20 -8.36 21.22 -5.07
N LEU A 21 -9.59 20.90 -5.48
CA LEU A 21 -10.53 21.84 -6.09
C LEU A 21 -10.90 22.95 -5.11
N ALA A 22 -11.03 22.62 -3.83
CA ALA A 22 -11.30 23.60 -2.79
C ALA A 22 -10.20 24.67 -2.70
N ALA A 23 -8.94 24.27 -2.84
CA ALA A 23 -7.81 25.21 -2.86
C ALA A 23 -7.88 26.18 -4.06
N LYS A 24 -8.41 25.74 -5.21
CA LYS A 24 -8.56 26.61 -6.40
C LYS A 24 -9.58 27.73 -6.22
N ILE A 25 -10.54 27.54 -5.32
CA ILE A 25 -11.55 28.56 -4.96
C ILE A 25 -11.18 29.29 -3.66
N GLY A 26 -9.94 29.16 -3.20
CA GLY A 26 -9.41 29.89 -2.04
C GLY A 26 -9.69 29.24 -0.68
N ILE A 27 -10.10 27.97 -0.65
CA ILE A 27 -10.26 27.19 0.59
C ILE A 27 -9.01 26.30 0.75
N PRO A 28 -7.97 26.75 1.48
CA PRO A 28 -6.74 25.98 1.65
C PRO A 28 -6.99 24.69 2.44
N GLY A 29 -6.13 23.69 2.26
CA GLY A 29 -6.18 22.45 3.04
C GLY A 29 -7.18 21.42 2.52
N ALA A 30 -8.30 21.84 1.92
CA ALA A 30 -9.39 20.94 1.60
C ALA A 30 -9.11 20.01 0.41
N ASP A 31 -9.66 18.80 0.49
CA ASP A 31 -9.49 17.62 -0.38
C ASP A 31 -8.34 16.66 0.00
N LEU A 32 -8.54 15.38 -0.33
CA LEU A 32 -7.58 14.30 -0.08
C LEU A 32 -6.64 14.11 -1.27
N GLY A 33 -5.36 13.78 -1.03
CA GLY A 33 -4.42 13.47 -2.10
C GLY A 33 -4.15 14.64 -3.04
N SER A 34 -3.13 15.45 -2.79
CA SER A 34 -2.78 16.55 -3.69
C SER A 34 -1.91 16.10 -4.87
N LYS A 35 -1.88 16.90 -5.93
CA LYS A 35 -0.72 16.90 -6.83
C LYS A 35 0.34 17.80 -6.20
N CYS A 36 1.59 17.37 -6.25
CA CYS A 36 2.68 18.24 -5.85
C CYS A 36 2.64 19.55 -6.66
N ASP A 37 2.75 20.68 -5.96
CA ASP A 37 2.83 21.99 -6.60
C ASP A 37 4.06 22.02 -7.52
N PRO A 38 3.90 22.34 -8.82
CA PRO A 38 5.03 22.40 -9.76
C PRO A 38 6.04 23.52 -9.47
N ILE A 39 5.68 24.54 -8.67
CA ILE A 39 6.54 25.69 -8.34
C ILE A 39 7.29 25.47 -7.02
N THR A 40 6.58 25.10 -5.94
CA THR A 40 7.18 24.95 -4.61
C THR A 40 7.56 23.51 -4.27
N GLY A 41 6.96 22.53 -4.96
CA GLY A 41 7.07 21.10 -4.65
C GLY A 41 6.15 20.64 -3.52
N TYR A 42 5.37 21.53 -2.90
CA TYR A 42 4.47 21.25 -1.79
C TYR A 42 3.07 21.82 -2.09
N PRO A 43 1.97 21.10 -1.87
CA PRO A 43 0.69 21.76 -1.63
C PRO A 43 0.87 22.79 -0.48
N ALA A 44 0.20 23.94 -0.56
CA ALA A 44 0.37 25.01 0.42
C ALA A 44 0.22 24.46 1.86
N SER A 45 1.26 24.63 2.68
CA SER A 45 1.33 24.31 4.13
C SER A 45 1.73 22.91 4.61
N LEU A 46 2.48 22.09 3.86
CA LEU A 46 2.81 20.72 4.32
C LEU A 46 4.30 20.34 4.31
N ASN A 47 4.74 19.73 5.43
CA ASN A 47 5.97 18.93 5.50
C ASN A 47 5.72 17.57 4.86
N GLN A 48 5.64 17.51 3.52
CA GLN A 48 5.42 16.25 2.80
C GLN A 48 6.52 15.93 1.79
N SER A 49 6.69 14.65 1.45
CA SER A 49 7.62 14.28 0.38
C SER A 49 7.21 14.88 -0.97
N LYS A 50 8.14 15.61 -1.62
CA LYS A 50 7.97 16.15 -2.98
C LYS A 50 7.74 15.08 -4.06
N LYS A 51 7.94 13.79 -3.74
CA LYS A 51 7.72 12.66 -4.66
C LYS A 51 6.29 12.12 -4.58
N ASP A 52 5.67 12.20 -3.42
CA ASP A 52 4.34 11.64 -3.13
C ASP A 52 3.59 12.66 -2.28
N CYS A 53 2.92 13.62 -2.93
CA CYS A 53 2.01 14.54 -2.25
C CYS A 53 0.67 13.85 -2.07
N ILE A 54 0.23 13.73 -0.82
CA ILE A 54 -0.88 12.84 -0.47
C ILE A 54 -1.93 13.47 0.43
N SER A 55 -1.75 14.76 0.75
CA SER A 55 -2.83 15.62 1.23
C SER A 55 -2.76 17.03 0.66
N CYS A 56 -3.90 17.73 0.63
CA CYS A 56 -4.00 19.15 0.32
C CYS A 56 -3.83 20.07 1.55
N GLY A 57 -3.70 19.55 2.78
CA GLY A 57 -3.28 20.31 3.97
C GLY A 57 -4.23 20.35 5.16
N MET A 58 -5.42 19.72 5.08
CA MET A 58 -6.44 19.84 6.13
C MET A 58 -6.34 18.69 7.13
N THR A 59 -5.97 19.03 8.36
CA THR A 59 -6.06 18.14 9.53
C THR A 59 -7.44 17.48 9.60
N SER A 60 -7.47 16.20 9.94
CA SER A 60 -8.72 15.45 10.13
C SER A 60 -9.41 15.84 11.42
N PHE A 61 -10.67 16.26 11.38
CA PHE A 61 -11.53 16.40 12.55
C PHE A 61 -12.50 15.23 12.57
N LEU A 62 -12.23 14.29 13.48
CA LEU A 62 -13.05 13.12 13.73
C LEU A 62 -14.12 13.51 14.75
N MET A 63 -15.33 13.71 14.26
CA MET A 63 -16.49 14.06 15.06
C MET A 63 -17.32 12.80 15.31
N SER A 64 -17.77 12.59 16.55
CA SER A 64 -18.51 11.41 16.97
C SER A 64 -19.93 11.38 16.39
N ASN A 65 -20.59 12.54 16.35
CA ASN A 65 -21.97 12.68 15.87
C ASN A 65 -22.09 13.24 14.44
N TYR A 66 -20.96 13.57 13.79
CA TYR A 66 -20.91 14.18 12.46
C TYR A 66 -19.98 13.42 11.51
N PHE A 67 -20.09 13.71 10.22
CA PHE A 67 -19.07 13.26 9.28
C PHE A 67 -17.75 13.98 9.58
N SER A 68 -16.66 13.21 9.61
CA SER A 68 -15.32 13.78 9.75
C SER A 68 -15.00 14.71 8.59
N ILE A 69 -14.41 15.86 8.87
CA ILE A 69 -13.90 16.80 7.87
C ILE A 69 -12.38 16.73 7.83
N GLY A 70 -11.76 16.88 6.66
CA GLY A 70 -10.31 16.84 6.51
C GLY A 70 -9.76 15.49 6.10
N ASP A 71 -8.48 15.31 6.34
CA ASP A 71 -7.73 14.17 5.86
C ASP A 71 -8.24 12.84 6.40
N ARG A 72 -8.71 11.97 5.52
CA ARG A 72 -9.13 10.64 5.92
C ARG A 72 -7.89 9.76 6.11
N GLY A 73 -7.79 9.14 7.27
CA GLY A 73 -6.74 8.18 7.55
C GLY A 73 -6.66 7.08 6.50
N TYR A 74 -5.43 6.76 6.08
CA TYR A 74 -5.11 5.70 5.11
C TYR A 74 -5.64 5.95 3.68
N ALA A 75 -6.16 7.13 3.36
CA ALA A 75 -6.59 7.51 2.01
C ALA A 75 -5.74 8.68 1.49
N PRO A 76 -5.09 8.58 0.32
CA PRO A 76 -5.16 7.48 -0.65
C PRO A 76 -4.37 6.22 -0.22
N TYR A 77 -5.00 5.06 -0.37
CA TYR A 77 -4.36 3.76 -0.14
C TYR A 77 -3.85 3.16 -1.45
N GLN A 78 -2.69 2.53 -1.39
CA GLN A 78 -2.26 1.57 -2.40
C GLN A 78 -1.67 0.37 -1.68
N GLY A 79 -2.15 -0.83 -1.96
CA GLY A 79 -1.59 -2.05 -1.40
C GLY A 79 -1.55 -3.13 -2.47
N GLY A 80 -0.37 -3.62 -2.80
CA GLY A 80 -0.27 -4.65 -3.82
C GLY A 80 1.12 -5.22 -4.00
N THR A 81 1.16 -6.33 -4.73
CA THR A 81 2.39 -7.04 -5.06
C THR A 81 2.37 -7.49 -6.51
N ASN A 82 3.47 -7.24 -7.23
CA ASN A 82 3.77 -7.98 -8.47
C ASN A 82 4.63 -9.19 -8.12
N VAL A 83 4.35 -10.34 -8.72
CA VAL A 83 5.12 -11.56 -8.58
C VAL A 83 5.50 -12.04 -9.96
N TYR A 84 6.79 -12.06 -10.25
CA TYR A 84 7.36 -12.65 -11.45
C TYR A 84 7.87 -14.03 -11.10
N SER A 85 7.49 -15.06 -11.84
CA SER A 85 7.89 -16.45 -11.58
C SER A 85 8.44 -17.12 -12.81
N ILE A 86 9.48 -17.91 -12.62
CA ILE A 86 9.99 -18.86 -13.61
C ILE A 86 10.21 -20.19 -12.91
N SER A 87 9.77 -21.27 -13.54
CA SER A 87 10.01 -22.63 -13.06
C SER A 87 10.43 -23.54 -14.20
N ASP A 88 11.32 -24.47 -13.90
CA ASP A 88 11.71 -25.51 -14.84
C ASP A 88 12.01 -26.82 -14.11
N THR A 89 11.77 -27.92 -14.82
CA THR A 89 11.93 -29.28 -14.32
C THR A 89 12.50 -30.13 -15.44
N LEU A 90 13.62 -30.79 -15.16
CA LEU A 90 14.29 -31.70 -16.08
C LEU A 90 14.20 -33.11 -15.51
N ASP A 91 13.85 -34.05 -16.39
CA ASP A 91 13.75 -35.48 -16.11
C ASP A 91 14.89 -36.21 -16.83
N LEU A 92 15.72 -36.91 -16.05
CA LEU A 92 16.82 -37.71 -16.54
C LEU A 92 16.60 -39.18 -16.15
N ILE A 93 16.30 -40.00 -17.15
CA ILE A 93 16.23 -41.45 -16.98
C ILE A 93 17.57 -42.05 -17.38
N ARG A 94 18.29 -42.64 -16.43
CA ARG A 94 19.57 -43.31 -16.68
C ARG A 94 19.65 -44.64 -15.95
N GLY A 95 19.61 -45.72 -16.73
CA GLY A 95 19.65 -47.09 -16.19
C GLY A 95 18.46 -47.38 -15.29
N LYS A 96 18.73 -47.66 -14.00
CA LYS A 96 17.72 -47.96 -12.98
C LYS A 96 17.17 -46.70 -12.27
N HIS A 97 17.72 -45.53 -12.57
CA HIS A 97 17.39 -44.27 -11.91
C HIS A 97 16.52 -43.38 -12.81
N ASN A 98 15.52 -42.76 -12.19
CA ASN A 98 14.73 -41.67 -12.75
C ASN A 98 14.93 -40.44 -11.87
N ILE A 99 15.83 -39.57 -12.30
CA ILE A 99 16.23 -38.39 -11.55
C ILE A 99 15.46 -37.20 -12.09
N ARG A 100 14.68 -36.56 -11.22
CA ARG A 100 14.02 -35.28 -11.51
C ARG A 100 14.72 -34.18 -10.73
N PHE A 101 15.18 -33.16 -11.42
CA PHE A 101 15.72 -31.96 -10.77
C PHE A 101 15.12 -30.72 -11.39
N GLY A 102 14.95 -29.69 -10.58
CA GLY A 102 14.33 -28.47 -11.04
C GLY A 102 14.25 -27.43 -9.96
N GLY A 103 13.53 -26.37 -10.26
CA GLY A 103 13.32 -25.32 -9.29
C GLY A 103 12.34 -24.28 -9.74
N THR A 104 11.94 -23.44 -8.78
CA THR A 104 11.15 -22.25 -9.04
C THR A 104 11.87 -21.03 -8.47
N PHE A 105 11.97 -20.00 -9.27
CA PHE A 105 12.37 -18.67 -8.84
C PHE A 105 11.16 -17.73 -8.88
N ARG A 106 10.98 -16.93 -7.82
CA ARG A 106 9.97 -15.87 -7.75
C ARG A 106 10.59 -14.56 -7.30
N ALA A 107 10.42 -13.50 -8.08
CA ALA A 107 10.75 -12.14 -7.67
C ALA A 107 9.46 -11.41 -7.27
N ASN A 108 9.38 -10.99 -6.01
CA ASN A 108 8.23 -10.28 -5.46
C ASN A 108 8.54 -8.80 -5.34
N GLN A 109 7.56 -8.00 -5.72
CA GLN A 109 7.60 -6.56 -5.78
C GLN A 109 6.37 -5.99 -5.07
N MET A 110 6.45 -5.80 -3.76
CA MET A 110 5.37 -5.23 -2.96
C MET A 110 5.50 -3.72 -2.86
N ASN A 111 4.41 -2.99 -3.12
CA ASN A 111 4.35 -1.54 -2.95
C ASN A 111 3.14 -1.22 -2.08
N VAL A 112 3.37 -0.50 -0.98
CA VAL A 112 2.34 -0.09 -0.03
C VAL A 112 2.42 1.40 0.24
N ARG A 113 1.28 2.07 0.11
CA ARG A 113 1.01 3.44 0.52
C ARG A 113 -0.13 3.36 1.51
N ASN A 114 0.17 3.61 2.78
CA ASN A 114 -0.76 3.41 3.89
C ASN A 114 -0.51 4.45 4.97
N ASN A 115 -0.40 5.71 4.57
CA ASN A 115 -0.14 6.79 5.50
C ASN A 115 -1.42 7.15 6.25
N ALA A 116 -1.34 7.16 7.57
CA ALA A 116 -2.40 7.59 8.46
C ALA A 116 -2.24 9.06 8.81
N PHE A 117 -3.29 9.87 8.60
CA PHE A 117 -3.44 11.22 9.16
C PHE A 117 -2.16 12.08 9.10
N GLN A 118 -1.68 12.34 7.90
CA GLN A 118 -0.36 12.95 7.67
C GLN A 118 -0.28 14.40 8.13
N ASP A 119 -1.43 15.06 8.09
CA ASP A 119 -1.60 16.43 8.54
C ASP A 119 -2.14 16.47 9.97
N GLY A 120 -2.09 15.32 10.66
CA GLY A 120 -2.63 15.10 11.98
C GLY A 120 -4.13 14.81 11.98
N PHE A 121 -4.63 14.57 13.19
CA PHE A 121 -6.04 14.45 13.46
C PHE A 121 -6.40 15.04 14.83
N VAL A 122 -7.65 15.44 14.95
CA VAL A 122 -8.32 15.84 16.18
C VAL A 122 -9.50 14.88 16.37
N VAL A 123 -9.59 14.27 17.55
CA VAL A 123 -10.75 13.47 17.95
C VAL A 123 -11.59 14.29 18.90
N GLU A 124 -12.73 14.75 18.42
CA GLU A 124 -13.69 15.50 19.23
C GLU A 124 -14.49 14.56 20.14
N ASN A 125 -14.76 15.02 21.36
CA ASN A 125 -15.45 14.26 22.39
C ASN A 125 -16.63 15.03 23.02
N ALA A 126 -17.06 16.13 22.40
CA ALA A 126 -18.15 16.98 22.87
C ALA A 126 -18.05 17.40 24.36
N GLY A 127 -16.84 17.66 24.85
CA GLY A 127 -16.56 17.90 26.26
C GLY A 127 -17.04 19.23 26.85
N LEU A 128 -17.28 20.27 26.04
CA LEU A 128 -17.70 21.60 26.53
C LEU A 128 -19.22 21.80 26.47
N THR A 129 -19.82 21.56 25.30
CA THR A 129 -21.24 21.86 25.04
C THR A 129 -22.11 20.62 24.86
N GLY A 130 -21.51 19.44 24.73
CA GLY A 130 -22.22 18.22 24.34
C GLY A 130 -22.42 18.09 22.82
N ASP A 131 -21.84 18.98 22.02
CA ASP A 131 -21.83 18.91 20.56
C ASP A 131 -20.42 19.17 19.99
N ASP A 132 -19.94 18.25 19.14
CA ASP A 132 -18.57 18.33 18.59
C ASP A 132 -18.37 19.58 17.71
N ALA A 133 -19.36 19.99 16.94
CA ALA A 133 -19.24 21.14 16.05
C ALA A 133 -19.25 22.45 16.84
N ALA A 134 -20.11 22.55 17.86
CA ALA A 134 -20.15 23.71 18.75
C ALA A 134 -18.86 23.84 19.57
N ASP A 135 -18.29 22.74 20.05
CA ASP A 135 -17.02 22.74 20.78
C ASP A 135 -15.90 23.29 19.90
N VAL A 136 -15.75 22.80 18.68
CA VAL A 136 -14.75 23.28 17.72
C VAL A 136 -14.92 24.78 17.44
N LEU A 137 -16.16 25.25 17.26
CA LEU A 137 -16.45 26.67 17.02
C LEU A 137 -16.15 27.57 18.23
N LEU A 138 -16.26 27.04 19.44
CA LEU A 138 -15.88 27.71 20.68
C LEU A 138 -14.39 27.59 21.00
N GLY A 139 -13.63 26.89 20.16
CA GLY A 139 -12.20 26.64 20.35
C GLY A 139 -11.89 25.46 21.29
N GLY A 140 -12.91 24.71 21.71
CA GLY A 140 -12.74 23.40 22.31
C GLY A 140 -12.33 22.40 21.25
N THR A 141 -11.11 21.91 21.34
CA THR A 141 -10.65 20.80 20.53
C THR A 141 -10.38 19.62 21.43
N GLY A 142 -10.76 18.43 20.98
CA GLY A 142 -10.49 17.21 21.69
C GLY A 142 -9.02 16.78 21.58
N ILE A 143 -8.78 15.49 21.42
CA ILE A 143 -7.41 14.96 21.42
C ILE A 143 -6.75 15.24 20.07
N PHE A 144 -5.73 16.09 20.07
CA PHE A 144 -4.89 16.36 18.91
C PHE A 144 -3.65 15.46 18.88
N ALA A 145 -3.35 14.92 17.70
CA ALA A 145 -2.07 14.30 17.39
C ALA A 145 -1.59 14.69 16.00
N ALA A 146 -0.32 15.10 15.91
CA ALA A 146 0.37 15.35 14.65
C ALA A 146 1.42 14.26 14.38
N HIS A 147 1.36 13.67 13.19
CA HIS A 147 2.35 12.71 12.72
C HIS A 147 2.60 12.92 11.23
N ASP A 148 3.81 13.31 10.85
CA ASP A 148 4.25 13.18 9.47
C ASP A 148 4.66 11.72 9.23
N GLN A 149 4.08 11.06 8.22
CA GLN A 149 4.46 9.70 7.83
C GLN A 149 5.15 9.65 6.46
N THR A 150 5.45 10.80 5.85
CA THR A 150 5.97 10.91 4.50
C THR A 150 7.46 11.18 4.41
N PHE A 151 8.19 11.15 5.52
CA PHE A 151 9.61 11.52 5.69
C PHE A 151 10.52 11.43 4.43
N LEU A 152 10.37 10.40 3.57
CA LEU A 152 11.07 10.26 2.28
C LEU A 152 10.20 9.76 1.09
N GLY A 153 8.88 9.68 1.25
CA GLY A 153 7.92 9.14 0.28
C GLY A 153 6.70 8.55 0.96
N GLY A 154 5.55 8.58 0.29
CA GLY A 154 4.30 7.98 0.77
C GLY A 154 4.21 6.49 0.42
N THR A 155 4.86 6.06 -0.66
CA THR A 155 4.86 4.66 -1.07
C THR A 155 6.14 3.96 -0.64
N THR A 156 6.02 2.97 0.25
CA THR A 156 7.09 2.07 0.64
C THR A 156 7.12 0.83 -0.25
N GLY A 157 8.31 0.45 -0.71
CA GLY A 157 8.51 -0.71 -1.58
C GLY A 157 9.35 -1.79 -0.91
N ARG A 158 8.83 -3.02 -0.84
CA ARG A 158 9.61 -4.19 -0.43
C ARG A 158 9.89 -5.09 -1.62
N ARG A 159 11.12 -5.58 -1.73
CA ARG A 159 11.59 -6.48 -2.79
C ARG A 159 12.21 -7.70 -2.15
N TRP A 160 11.80 -8.89 -2.59
CA TRP A 160 12.44 -10.13 -2.15
C TRP A 160 12.33 -11.21 -3.22
N LYS A 161 13.34 -12.07 -3.27
CA LYS A 161 13.44 -13.16 -4.23
C LYS A 161 13.35 -14.47 -3.46
N LEU A 162 12.54 -15.41 -3.93
CA LEU A 162 12.50 -16.77 -3.43
C LEU A 162 13.08 -17.69 -4.49
N PHE A 163 13.96 -18.57 -4.07
CA PHE A 163 14.46 -19.67 -4.88
C PHE A 163 14.12 -20.98 -4.19
N ARG A 164 13.53 -21.91 -4.92
CA ARG A 164 13.03 -23.21 -4.42
C ARG A 164 13.53 -24.33 -5.32
N PRO A 165 14.79 -24.78 -5.15
CA PRO A 165 15.33 -25.91 -5.89
C PRO A 165 14.84 -27.23 -5.29
N PHE A 166 14.82 -28.29 -6.10
CA PHE A 166 14.57 -29.64 -5.64
C PHE A 166 15.32 -30.66 -6.51
N VAL A 167 15.61 -31.83 -5.91
CA VAL A 167 16.14 -33.01 -6.59
C VAL A 167 15.44 -34.23 -5.99
N GLN A 168 14.97 -35.12 -6.85
CA GLN A 168 14.33 -36.39 -6.49
C GLN A 168 14.92 -37.49 -7.37
N ASP A 169 15.13 -38.68 -6.80
CA ASP A 169 15.53 -39.88 -7.54
C ASP A 169 14.59 -41.04 -7.20
N ASP A 170 13.99 -41.63 -8.23
CA ASP A 170 13.26 -42.88 -8.12
C ASP A 170 14.11 -44.00 -8.73
N TRP A 171 14.59 -44.93 -7.91
CA TRP A 171 15.44 -46.04 -8.34
C TRP A 171 14.70 -47.37 -8.29
N ARG A 172 15.02 -48.28 -9.23
CA ARG A 172 14.40 -49.62 -9.31
C ARG A 172 15.43 -50.72 -9.09
N VAL A 173 15.07 -51.74 -8.31
CA VAL A 173 15.93 -52.91 -8.04
C VAL A 173 16.13 -53.78 -9.29
N THR A 174 15.09 -53.97 -10.11
CA THR A 174 15.10 -54.81 -11.33
C THR A 174 14.65 -54.02 -12.59
N ASN A 175 15.14 -54.40 -13.78
CA ASN A 175 14.92 -53.67 -15.04
C ASN A 175 13.54 -53.90 -15.70
N ARG A 176 12.59 -54.59 -15.06
CA ARG A 176 11.28 -54.88 -15.67
C ARG A 176 10.34 -53.67 -15.55
N ARG A 177 9.75 -53.23 -16.67
CA ARG A 177 8.58 -52.32 -16.66
C ARG A 177 7.40 -53.09 -16.07
N SER A 178 6.87 -52.68 -14.93
CA SER A 178 5.53 -53.10 -14.53
C SER A 178 4.53 -52.38 -15.45
N THR A 179 4.09 -53.07 -16.50
CA THR A 179 2.83 -52.78 -17.17
C THR A 179 1.71 -53.09 -16.20
N TRP A 180 1.04 -52.08 -15.69
CA TRP A 180 -0.28 -52.25 -15.09
C TRP A 180 -1.28 -52.34 -16.24
N VAL A 181 -2.00 -53.47 -16.31
CA VAL A 181 -3.25 -53.63 -17.08
C VAL A 181 -4.36 -52.90 -16.33
#